data_AF-A0A964HJW3-F1
#
_entry.id   AF-A0A964HJW3-F1
#
_cell.length_a   1.000
_cell.length_b   1.000
_cell.length_c   1.000
_cell.angle_alpha   90.00
_cell.angle_beta   90.00
_cell.angle_gamma   90.00
#
_symmetry.space_group_name_H-M   'P 1'
#
loop_
_entity.id
_entity.type
_entity.pdbx_description
1 polymer ?
#
loop_
_entity_poly.entity_id
_entity_poly.type
_entity_poly.pdbx_seq_one_letter_code
_entity_poly.pdbx_strand_id
1 'polypeptide(L)'
;MAQSQTPLNVATPQSASELSALQELIRRESQFLIPLVEQLRRRIVGQQVMIERLLIGLLTGGHVLLEGVPGLAKTLTIKTLSQAISLHFQRIQ
;
A
#
# COMPACT_ATOMS: atom_id res chain seq x y z
N MET A 1 -8.30 -31.36 23.73
CA MET A 1 -7.90 -29.93 23.57
C MET A 1 -8.00 -29.59 22.09
N ALA A 2 -9.13 -29.02 21.67
CA ALA A 2 -9.41 -28.72 20.28
C ALA A 2 -8.85 -27.32 19.93
N GLN A 3 -7.94 -27.26 18.98
CA GLN A 3 -7.50 -25.99 18.38
C GLN A 3 -8.40 -25.73 17.17
N SER A 4 -9.48 -24.99 17.39
CA SER A 4 -10.32 -24.43 16.34
C SER A 4 -9.58 -23.25 15.70
N GLN A 5 -8.79 -23.53 14.66
CA GLN A 5 -8.34 -22.51 13.72
C GLN A 5 -9.56 -22.04 12.93
N THR A 6 -10.06 -20.84 13.22
CA THR A 6 -11.04 -20.16 12.38
C THR A 6 -10.35 -19.82 11.06
N PRO A 7 -10.78 -20.37 9.91
CA PRO A 7 -10.19 -19.97 8.63
C PRO A 7 -10.55 -18.51 8.35
N LEU A 8 -9.58 -17.71 7.92
CA LEU A 8 -9.85 -16.45 7.25
C LEU A 8 -10.71 -16.77 6.01
N ASN A 9 -12.01 -16.51 6.11
CA ASN A 9 -12.95 -16.64 5.01
C ASN A 9 -12.72 -15.50 4.02
N VAL A 10 -11.79 -15.68 3.07
CA VAL A 10 -11.83 -14.95 1.81
C VAL A 10 -13.01 -15.49 1.03
N ALA A 11 -14.17 -14.84 1.19
CA ALA A 11 -15.38 -15.17 0.47
C ALA A 11 -15.12 -15.01 -1.04
N THR A 12 -14.83 -16.12 -1.72
CA THR A 12 -14.81 -16.16 -3.18
C THR A 12 -16.23 -15.81 -3.66
N PRO A 13 -16.42 -14.74 -4.47
CA PRO A 13 -17.75 -14.34 -4.92
C PRO A 13 -18.41 -15.49 -5.69
N GLN A 14 -19.60 -15.93 -5.25
CA GLN A 14 -20.28 -17.12 -5.79
C GLN A 14 -21.36 -16.77 -6.82
N SER A 15 -21.74 -15.49 -6.95
CA SER A 15 -22.69 -15.01 -7.96
C SER A 15 -22.14 -13.84 -8.80
N ALA A 16 -22.62 -13.71 -10.05
CA ALA A 16 -22.20 -12.64 -10.95
C ALA A 16 -22.56 -11.23 -10.44
N SER A 17 -23.65 -11.11 -9.67
CA SER A 17 -24.07 -9.88 -9.01
C SER A 17 -23.14 -9.50 -7.85
N GLU A 18 -22.73 -10.47 -7.02
CA GLU A 18 -21.74 -10.25 -5.95
C GLU A 18 -20.39 -9.79 -6.49
N LEU A 19 -19.91 -10.43 -7.56
CA LEU A 19 -18.65 -10.05 -8.21
C LEU A 19 -18.71 -8.60 -8.72
N SER A 20 -19.82 -8.21 -9.34
CA SER A 20 -20.01 -6.86 -9.87
C SER A 20 -20.07 -5.81 -8.76
N ALA A 21 -20.77 -6.11 -7.66
CA ALA A 21 -20.85 -5.23 -6.49
C ALA A 21 -19.48 -5.06 -5.81
N LEU A 22 -18.71 -6.15 -5.67
CA LEU A 22 -17.36 -6.11 -5.11
C LEU A 22 -16.40 -5.30 -5.99
N GLN A 23 -16.46 -5.48 -7.32
CA GLN A 23 -15.65 -4.68 -8.25
C GLN A 23 -15.94 -3.18 -8.14
N GLU A 24 -17.21 -2.80 -7.99
CA GLU A 24 -17.60 -1.40 -7.82
C GLU A 24 -17.07 -0.82 -6.50
N LEU A 25 -17.16 -1.58 -5.40
CA LEU A 25 -16.58 -1.19 -4.12
C LEU A 25 -15.06 -0.99 -4.22
N ILE A 26 -14.35 -1.97 -4.80
CA ILE A 26 -12.90 -1.89 -4.99
C ILE A 26 -12.53 -0.68 -5.83
N ARG A 27 -13.24 -0.41 -6.94
CA ARG A 27 -13.00 0.76 -7.79
C ARG A 27 -13.16 2.06 -7.01
N ARG A 28 -14.21 2.20 -6.20
CA ARG A 28 -14.47 3.41 -5.40
C ARG A 28 -13.40 3.64 -4.34
N GLU A 29 -13.05 2.61 -3.59
CA GLU A 29 -12.06 2.73 -2.50
C GLU A 29 -10.64 2.91 -3.04
N SER A 30 -10.30 2.31 -4.19
CA SER A 30 -8.95 2.40 -4.78
C SER A 30 -8.72 3.62 -5.67
N GLN A 31 -9.75 4.44 -5.93
CA GLN A 31 -9.68 5.54 -6.90
C GLN A 31 -8.54 6.55 -6.64
N PHE A 32 -8.17 6.74 -5.37
CA PHE A 32 -7.14 7.71 -4.97
C PHE A 32 -5.70 7.18 -5.17
N LEU A 33 -5.52 5.86 -5.34
CA LEU A 33 -4.19 5.25 -5.44
C LEU A 33 -3.47 5.66 -6.74
N ILE A 34 -4.20 5.71 -7.85
CA ILE A 34 -3.65 6.08 -9.16
C ILE A 34 -3.04 7.49 -9.13
N PRO A 35 -3.78 8.56 -8.78
CA PRO A 35 -3.21 9.90 -8.76
C PRO A 35 -2.09 10.03 -7.72
N LEU A 36 -2.19 9.35 -6.58
CA LEU A 36 -1.14 9.32 -5.57
C LEU A 36 0.18 8.76 -6.15
N VAL A 37 0.15 7.57 -6.75
CA VAL A 37 1.34 6.93 -7.34
C VAL A 37 1.94 7.82 -8.43
N GLU A 38 1.11 8.47 -9.25
CA GLU A 38 1.57 9.42 -10.26
C GLU A 38 2.28 10.64 -9.66
N GLN A 39 1.79 11.20 -8.54
CA GLN A 39 2.50 12.28 -7.84
C GLN A 39 3.86 11.81 -7.29
N LEU A 40 3.94 10.60 -6.76
CA LEU A 40 5.18 10.02 -6.23
C LEU A 40 6.22 9.82 -7.35
N ARG A 41 5.79 9.32 -8.51
CA ARG A 41 6.65 9.10 -9.69
C ARG A 41 7.29 10.38 -10.23
N ARG A 42 6.66 11.55 -10.02
CA ARG A 42 7.23 12.84 -10.44
C ARG A 42 8.46 13.24 -9.63
N ARG A 43 8.58 12.78 -8.39
CA ARG A 43 9.72 13.11 -7.51
C ARG A 43 10.69 11.94 -7.30
N ILE A 44 10.25 10.72 -7.57
CA ILE A 44 11.01 9.50 -7.32
C ILE A 44 11.17 8.75 -8.64
N VAL A 45 12.41 8.68 -9.14
CA VAL A 45 12.75 8.00 -10.39
C VAL A 45 13.27 6.59 -10.11
N GLY A 46 12.75 5.59 -10.83
CA GLY A 46 13.28 4.21 -10.82
C GLY A 46 13.00 3.38 -9.57
N GLN A 47 12.12 3.82 -8.66
CA GLN A 47 11.79 3.11 -7.41
C GLN A 47 10.30 2.70 -7.32
N GLN A 48 9.68 2.31 -8.43
CA GLN A 48 8.26 1.92 -8.48
C GLN A 48 7.94 0.77 -7.51
N VAL A 49 8.75 -0.28 -7.50
CA VAL A 49 8.56 -1.44 -6.60
C VAL A 49 8.60 -1.04 -5.13
N MET A 50 9.47 -0.09 -4.76
CA MET A 50 9.57 0.41 -3.39
C MET A 50 8.31 1.18 -2.99
N ILE A 51 7.79 2.04 -3.87
CA ILE A 51 6.55 2.78 -3.66
C ILE A 51 5.37 1.81 -3.46
N GLU A 52 5.23 0.82 -4.33
CA GLU A 52 4.17 -0.18 -4.27
C GLU A 52 4.20 -0.95 -2.94
N ARG A 53 5.38 -1.43 -2.52
CA ARG A 53 5.52 -2.15 -1.25
C ARG A 53 5.21 -1.28 -0.04
N LEU A 54 5.59 -0.01 -0.07
CA LEU A 54 5.26 0.95 1.00
C LEU A 54 3.76 1.19 1.09
N LEU A 55 3.07 1.33 -0.05
CA LEU A 55 1.62 1.47 -0.08
C LEU A 55 0.93 0.20 0.42
N ILE A 56 1.39 -0.98 0.03
CA ILE A 56 0.86 -2.25 0.55
C ILE A 56 1.02 -2.31 2.06
N GLY A 57 2.22 -2.05 2.58
CA GLY A 57 2.47 -2.03 4.03
C GLY A 57 1.55 -1.06 4.76
N LEU A 58 1.40 0.16 4.25
CA LEU A 58 0.53 1.17 4.82
C LEU A 58 -0.95 0.74 4.82
N LEU A 59 -1.47 0.27 3.68
CA LEU A 59 -2.89 -0.09 3.53
C LEU A 59 -3.28 -1.34 4.32
N THR A 60 -2.32 -2.22 4.57
CA THR A 60 -2.52 -3.45 5.36
C THR A 60 -2.20 -3.28 6.84
N GLY A 61 -1.71 -2.11 7.26
CA GLY A 61 -1.23 -1.89 8.63
C GLY A 61 0.04 -2.68 8.97
N GLY A 62 0.80 -3.12 7.97
CA GLY A 62 2.07 -3.82 8.13
C GLY A 62 3.26 -2.88 8.36
N HIS A 63 4.38 -3.46 8.75
CA HIS A 63 5.66 -2.75 8.91
C HIS A 63 6.59 -3.08 7.74
N VAL A 64 7.35 -2.09 7.27
CA VAL A 64 8.29 -2.26 6.15
C VAL A 64 9.69 -1.90 6.61
N LEU A 65 10.64 -2.81 6.39
CA LEU A 65 12.07 -2.57 6.54
C LEU A 65 12.69 -2.24 5.18
N LEU A 66 13.35 -1.09 5.07
CA LEU A 66 13.96 -0.61 3.82
C LEU A 66 15.49 -0.74 3.86
N GLU A 67 16.00 -1.88 3.40
CA GLU A 67 17.44 -2.15 3.32
C GLU A 67 18.04 -1.82 1.96
N GLY A 68 19.32 -1.50 1.92
CA GLY A 68 20.12 -1.34 0.70
C GLY A 68 21.13 -0.20 0.79
N VAL A 69 21.91 -0.03 -0.27
CA VAL A 69 23.04 0.91 -0.29
C VAL A 69 22.62 2.38 -0.13
N PRO A 70 23.49 3.23 0.47
CA PRO A 70 23.22 4.66 0.60
C PRO A 70 23.06 5.34 -0.75
N GLY A 71 22.24 6.40 -0.81
CA GLY A 71 22.04 7.18 -2.03
C GLY A 71 20.85 6.76 -2.92
N LEU A 72 20.15 5.67 -2.61
CA LEU A 72 19.00 5.18 -3.40
C LEU A 72 17.66 5.84 -3.08
N ALA A 73 17.68 7.13 -2.73
CA ALA A 73 16.49 7.93 -2.45
C ALA A 73 15.51 7.35 -1.39
N LYS A 74 15.92 6.38 -0.55
CA LYS A 74 15.07 5.73 0.48
C LYS A 74 14.34 6.74 1.36
N THR A 75 15.09 7.64 1.98
CA THR A 75 14.55 8.71 2.84
C THR A 75 13.68 9.68 2.06
N LEU A 76 14.08 10.04 0.83
CA LEU A 76 13.31 10.94 -0.02
C LEU A 76 11.95 10.33 -0.35
N THR A 77 11.90 9.03 -0.66
CA THR A 77 10.66 8.34 -0.97
C THR A 77 9.72 8.30 0.22
N ILE A 78 10.20 7.93 1.41
CA ILE A 78 9.34 7.89 2.60
C ILE A 78 8.80 9.30 2.91
N LYS A 79 9.66 10.33 2.83
CA LYS A 79 9.27 11.73 3.06
C LYS A 79 8.27 12.23 2.02
N THR A 80 8.46 11.88 0.75
CA THR A 80 7.55 12.29 -0.33
C THR A 80 6.20 11.58 -0.18
N LEU A 81 6.21 10.28 0.17
CA LEU A 81 5.00 9.53 0.48
C LEU A 81 4.26 10.17 1.65
N SER A 82 4.93 10.44 2.78
CA SER A 82 4.28 11.03 3.95
C SER A 82 3.65 12.39 3.62
N GLN A 83 4.33 13.23 2.84
CA GLN A 83 3.77 14.50 2.37
C GLN A 83 2.55 14.34 1.46
N ALA A 84 2.55 13.35 0.57
CA ALA A 84 1.48 13.15 -0.40
C ALA A 84 0.15 12.68 0.24
N ILE A 85 0.22 12.03 1.40
CA ILE A 85 -0.96 11.54 2.15
C ILE A 85 -1.06 12.15 3.56
N SER A 86 -0.39 13.28 3.80
CA SER A 86 -0.43 14.04 5.06
C SER A 86 -0.12 13.21 6.32
N LEU A 87 0.81 12.26 6.22
CA LEU A 87 1.33 11.51 7.36
C LEU A 87 2.51 12.21 8.02
N HIS A 88 2.68 11.95 9.31
CA HIS A 88 3.87 12.37 10.05
C HIS A 88 5.05 11.46 9.72
N PHE A 89 6.21 12.05 9.41
CA PHE A 89 7.45 11.32 9.21
C PHE A 89 8.41 11.62 10.36
N GLN A 90 8.81 10.57 11.08
CA GLN A 90 9.84 10.65 12.11
C GLN A 90 11.03 9.77 11.72
N ARG A 91 12.22 10.36 11.77
CA ARG A 91 13.49 9.64 11.68
C ARG A 91 14.02 9.47 13.10
N ILE A 92 14.06 8.24 13.56
CA ILE A 92 14.74 7.85 14.80
C ILE A 92 16.15 7.42 14.38
N GLN A 93 17.18 8.04 14.95
CA GLN A 93 18.60 7.80 14.64
C GLN A 93 19.27 7.01 15.75
#